data_AF-A0A1J3GQ20-F1
#
_entry.id   AF-A0A1J3GQ20-F1
#
_cell.length_a   1.000
_cell.length_b   1.000
_cell.length_c   1.000
_cell.angle_alpha   90.00
_cell.angle_beta   90.00
_cell.angle_gamma   90.00
#
_symmetry.space_group_name_H-M   'P 1'
#
loop_
_entity.id
_entity.type
_entity.pdbx_description
1 polymer ?
#
loop_
_entity_poly.entity_id
_entity_poly.type
_entity_poly.pdbx_seq_one_letter_code
_entity_poly.pdbx_strand_id
1 'polypeptide(L)'
;VRDLKCAFGNRKFEDILKLIRMDDKMLCDIGTGGCGKENFVHHVMSKCPPIFTIVLEWEKDETEKEISETAKALAWEIDMSRLYEGLEPNKQYRLVSMVGCGPCVEDEEEEYMCLAYKKNRWVRFRRGASGKEVVGN
;
A
#
# COMPACT_ATOMS: atom_id res chain seq x y z
N VAL A 1 -1.29 9.21 1.00
CA VAL A 1 -0.99 8.82 -0.42
C VAL A 1 -1.70 9.69 -1.45
N ARG A 2 -3.04 9.79 -1.42
CA ARG A 2 -3.85 10.61 -2.34
C ARG A 2 -3.33 12.05 -2.44
N ASP A 3 -3.17 12.71 -1.30
CA ASP A 3 -2.80 14.13 -1.27
C ASP A 3 -1.40 14.37 -1.85
N LEU A 4 -0.46 13.46 -1.59
CA LEU A 4 0.87 13.49 -2.20
C LEU A 4 0.81 13.22 -3.70
N LYS A 5 -0.07 12.33 -4.17
CA LYS A 5 -0.27 12.11 -5.61
C LYS A 5 -0.83 13.37 -6.28
N CYS A 6 -1.79 14.05 -5.64
CA CYS A 6 -2.32 15.33 -6.12
C CYS A 6 -1.25 16.43 -6.13
N ALA A 7 -0.46 16.55 -5.06
CA ALA A 7 0.58 17.57 -4.93
C ALA A 7 1.77 17.35 -5.87
N PHE A 8 2.17 16.10 -6.10
CA PHE A 8 3.33 15.74 -6.92
C PHE A 8 2.97 15.30 -8.35
N GLY A 9 1.68 15.40 -8.73
CA GLY A 9 1.14 15.21 -10.08
C GLY A 9 1.67 13.97 -10.80
N ASN A 10 2.70 14.18 -11.64
CA ASN A 10 3.26 13.20 -12.58
C ASN A 10 4.27 12.21 -11.96
N ARG A 11 4.61 12.33 -10.67
CA ARG A 11 5.51 11.34 -10.04
C ARG A 11 4.90 9.94 -10.10
N LYS A 12 5.73 8.93 -10.29
CA LYS A 12 5.28 7.54 -10.24
C LYS A 12 4.88 7.16 -8.82
N PHE A 13 4.03 6.14 -8.70
CA PHE A 13 3.51 5.72 -7.41
C PHE A 13 4.63 5.27 -6.46
N GLU A 14 5.61 4.53 -6.97
CA GLU A 14 6.79 4.10 -6.22
C GLU A 14 7.67 5.26 -5.73
N ASP A 15 7.72 6.39 -6.45
CA ASP A 15 8.44 7.58 -6.00
C ASP A 15 7.72 8.26 -4.82
N ILE A 16 6.38 8.26 -4.84
CA ILE A 16 5.56 8.79 -3.74
C ILE A 16 5.73 7.93 -2.50
N LEU A 17 5.70 6.60 -2.65
CA LEU A 17 5.98 5.68 -1.55
C LEU A 17 7.39 5.86 -0.99
N LYS A 18 8.40 6.12 -1.85
CA LYS A 18 9.76 6.44 -1.40
C LYS A 18 9.79 7.72 -0.57
N LEU A 19 9.08 8.77 -0.98
CA LEU A 19 9.01 10.02 -0.23
C LEU A 19 8.38 9.82 1.16
N ILE A 20 7.25 9.12 1.23
CA ILE A 20 6.58 8.80 2.51
C ILE A 20 7.54 8.03 3.43
N ARG A 21 8.20 7.00 2.91
CA ARG A 21 9.16 6.18 3.67
C ARG A 21 10.36 6.99 4.17
N MET A 22 10.88 7.91 3.36
CA MET A 22 12.05 8.70 3.72
C MET A 22 11.78 9.74 4.82
N ASP A 23 10.51 10.05 5.09
CA ASP A 23 10.10 10.93 6.19
C ASP A 23 9.95 10.19 7.53
N ASP A 24 10.10 8.86 7.54
CA ASP A 24 10.06 8.06 8.77
C ASP A 24 11.22 8.44 9.70
N LYS A 25 10.90 8.71 10.97
CA LYS A 25 11.85 9.14 11.99
C LYS A 25 11.72 8.26 13.22
N MET A 26 12.88 7.94 13.79
CA MET A 26 12.96 7.24 15.07
C MET A 26 13.92 7.95 16.02
N LEU A 27 13.65 7.82 17.32
CA LEU A 27 14.55 8.27 18.37
C LEU A 27 15.78 7.35 18.44
N CYS A 28 16.97 7.94 18.51
CA CYS A 28 18.19 7.21 18.76
C CYS A 28 18.19 6.65 20.19
N ASP A 29 18.17 5.33 20.33
CA ASP A 29 17.97 4.63 21.60
C ASP A 29 19.11 4.87 22.61
N ILE A 30 18.79 5.58 23.70
CA ILE A 30 19.74 5.88 24.78
C ILE A 30 20.21 4.60 25.49
N GLY A 31 19.36 3.57 25.58
CA GLY A 31 19.68 2.31 26.25
C GLY A 31 20.82 1.54 25.58
N THR A 32 20.99 1.72 24.27
CA THR A 32 22.09 1.15 23.48
C THR A 32 23.25 2.15 23.26
N GLY A 33 23.26 3.28 23.98
CA GLY A 33 24.30 4.32 23.88
C GLY A 33 24.00 5.42 22.86
N GLY A 34 22.77 5.49 22.36
CA GLY A 34 22.29 6.52 21.45
C GLY A 34 22.08 7.90 22.09
N CYS A 35 21.87 8.93 21.26
CA CYS A 35 21.83 10.32 21.69
C CYS A 35 20.44 10.83 22.10
N GLY A 36 19.39 10.02 21.99
CA GLY A 36 18.01 10.39 22.36
C GLY A 36 17.32 11.36 21.40
N LYS A 37 17.96 11.72 20.27
CA LYS A 37 17.39 12.64 19.28
C LYS A 37 16.68 11.87 18.17
N GLU A 38 15.66 12.49 17.57
CA GLU A 38 15.03 11.97 16.35
C GLU A 38 15.99 12.04 15.18
N ASN A 39 15.97 11.01 14.34
CA ASN A 39 16.69 11.00 13.08
C ASN A 39 15.90 10.22 12.02
N PHE A 40 16.13 10.52 10.75
CA PHE A 40 15.49 9.83 9.65
C PHE A 40 15.98 8.39 9.54
N VAL A 41 15.05 7.48 9.27
CA VAL A 41 15.36 6.06 9.10
C VAL A 41 15.64 5.77 7.63
N HIS A 42 16.86 5.35 7.35
CA HIS A 42 17.26 4.94 6.01
C HIS A 42 17.12 3.43 5.85
N HIS A 43 16.09 2.99 5.13
CA HIS A 43 15.95 1.57 4.78
C HIS A 43 16.59 1.25 3.43
N VAL A 44 17.41 0.19 3.43
CA VAL A 44 18.04 -0.42 2.25
C VAL A 44 17.53 -1.86 2.11
N MET A 45 17.23 -2.29 0.89
CA MET A 45 16.82 -3.66 0.63
C MET A 45 17.94 -4.41 -0.10
N SER A 46 18.44 -5.47 0.50
CA SER A 46 19.51 -6.31 -0.09
C SER A 46 18.97 -7.43 -0.98
N LYS A 47 17.72 -7.86 -0.76
CA LYS A 47 17.06 -8.93 -1.53
C LYS A 47 15.57 -8.63 -1.70
N CYS A 48 15.08 -8.85 -2.91
CA CYS A 48 13.67 -8.75 -3.26
C CYS A 48 12.85 -9.92 -2.68
N PRO A 49 11.83 -9.70 -1.83
CA PRO A 49 10.96 -10.76 -1.37
C PRO A 49 10.03 -11.21 -2.51
N PRO A 50 9.66 -12.51 -2.62
CA PRO A 50 8.74 -12.98 -3.66
C PRO A 50 7.35 -12.32 -3.60
N ILE A 51 6.92 -11.93 -2.40
CA ILE A 51 5.67 -11.22 -2.14
C ILE A 51 6.01 -9.99 -1.31
N PHE A 52 5.50 -8.84 -1.72
CA PHE A 52 5.64 -7.58 -1.02
C PHE A 52 4.25 -7.02 -0.69
N THR A 53 4.07 -6.59 0.55
CA THR A 53 2.80 -6.07 1.05
C THR A 53 2.97 -4.61 1.45
N ILE A 54 2.06 -3.76 1.00
CA ILE A 54 1.96 -2.37 1.46
C ILE A 54 0.69 -2.28 2.29
N VAL A 55 0.83 -1.80 3.53
CA VAL A 55 -0.30 -1.47 4.39
C VAL A 55 -0.54 0.02 4.30
N LEU A 56 -1.77 0.40 3.99
CA LEU A 56 -2.22 1.79 3.99
C LEU A 56 -3.22 1.93 5.13
N GLU A 57 -2.88 2.77 6.09
CA GLU A 57 -3.75 3.08 7.21
C GLU A 57 -4.60 4.31 6.87
N TRP A 58 -5.87 4.27 7.27
CA TRP A 58 -6.77 5.42 7.19
C TRP A 58 -6.63 6.21 8.49
N GLU A 59 -6.14 7.45 8.41
CA GLU A 59 -6.00 8.31 9.60
C GLU A 59 -7.35 8.83 10.14
N LYS A 60 -8.37 8.79 9.28
CA LYS A 60 -9.74 9.24 9.56
C LYS A 60 -10.73 8.36 8.79
N ASP A 61 -12.00 8.44 9.14
CA ASP A 61 -13.06 7.88 8.31
C ASP A 61 -13.08 8.59 6.96
N GLU A 62 -12.96 7.83 5.88
CA GLU A 62 -12.93 8.34 4.52
C GLU A 62 -14.25 8.02 3.82
N THR A 63 -14.75 9.00 3.06
CA THR A 63 -15.96 8.84 2.26
C THR A 63 -15.74 7.88 1.10
N GLU A 64 -16.82 7.33 0.52
CA GLU A 64 -16.73 6.47 -0.67
C GLU A 64 -15.96 7.13 -1.82
N LYS A 65 -16.16 8.45 -2.01
CA LYS A 65 -15.45 9.24 -3.01
C LYS A 65 -13.95 9.28 -2.73
N GLU A 66 -13.58 9.57 -1.50
CA GLU A 66 -12.19 9.62 -1.04
C GLU A 66 -11.47 8.27 -1.18
N ILE A 67 -12.18 7.17 -0.87
CA ILE A 67 -11.70 5.79 -1.07
C ILE A 67 -11.50 5.52 -2.57
N SER A 68 -12.46 5.90 -3.42
CA SER A 68 -12.38 5.75 -4.87
C SER A 68 -11.18 6.51 -5.46
N GLU A 69 -10.95 7.74 -5.02
CA GLU A 69 -9.80 8.55 -5.44
C GLU A 69 -8.47 7.95 -4.98
N THR A 70 -8.43 7.41 -3.75
CA THR A 70 -7.24 6.70 -3.25
C THR A 70 -6.96 5.45 -4.06
N ALA A 71 -7.99 4.64 -4.36
CA ALA A 71 -7.84 3.45 -5.19
C ALA A 71 -7.32 3.79 -6.60
N LYS A 72 -7.76 4.90 -7.21
CA LYS A 72 -7.25 5.38 -8.50
C LYS A 72 -5.81 5.84 -8.45
N ALA A 73 -5.32 6.27 -7.29
CA ALA A 73 -3.93 6.68 -7.10
C ALA A 73 -2.96 5.49 -7.00
N LEU A 74 -3.47 4.28 -6.71
CA LEU A 74 -2.66 3.07 -6.63
C LEU A 74 -2.23 2.62 -8.03
N ALA A 75 -0.97 2.22 -8.16
CA ALA A 75 -0.46 1.64 -9.40
C ALA A 75 -0.63 0.12 -9.41
N TRP A 76 -0.93 -0.41 -10.59
CA TRP A 76 -0.99 -1.85 -10.86
C TRP A 76 0.40 -2.51 -10.86
N GLU A 77 1.40 -1.78 -11.35
CA GLU A 77 2.80 -2.20 -11.40
C GLU A 77 3.67 -1.14 -10.74
N ILE A 78 4.70 -1.59 -10.01
CA ILE A 78 5.69 -0.73 -9.36
C ILE A 78 7.09 -1.27 -9.60
N ASP A 79 8.06 -0.36 -9.73
CA ASP A 79 9.47 -0.72 -9.71
C ASP A 79 10.04 -0.62 -8.29
N MET A 80 10.27 -1.78 -7.67
CA MET A 80 10.83 -1.85 -6.31
C MET A 80 12.23 -1.28 -6.20
N SER A 81 13.02 -1.27 -7.29
CA SER A 81 14.37 -0.69 -7.29
C SER A 81 14.36 0.84 -7.18
N ARG A 82 13.22 1.48 -7.49
CA ARG A 82 13.02 2.92 -7.26
C ARG A 82 12.55 3.20 -5.83
N LEU A 83 11.82 2.26 -5.23
CA LEU A 83 11.30 2.39 -3.87
C LEU A 83 12.40 2.20 -2.81
N TYR A 84 13.27 1.20 -2.99
CA TYR A 84 14.37 0.86 -2.09
C TYR A 84 15.71 0.89 -2.78
N GLU A 85 16.70 1.44 -2.07
CA GLU A 85 18.11 1.37 -2.47
C GLU A 85 18.68 -0.03 -2.17
N GLY A 86 19.77 -0.39 -2.86
CA GLY A 86 20.46 -1.68 -2.70
C GLY A 86 19.99 -2.80 -3.64
N LEU A 87 18.93 -2.55 -4.43
CA LEU A 87 18.45 -3.48 -5.43
C LEU A 87 19.08 -3.20 -6.81
N GLU A 88 19.29 -4.27 -7.58
CA GLU A 88 19.53 -4.18 -9.02
C GLU A 88 18.37 -3.44 -9.71
N PRO A 89 18.59 -2.65 -10.78
CA PRO A 89 17.53 -1.92 -11.48
C PRO A 89 16.41 -2.83 -12.04
N ASN A 90 15.25 -2.22 -12.32
CA ASN A 90 14.11 -2.83 -13.02
C ASN A 90 13.50 -4.04 -12.28
N LYS A 91 13.21 -3.89 -10.99
CA LYS A 91 12.52 -4.93 -10.20
C LYS A 91 11.02 -4.68 -10.19
N GLN A 92 10.36 -5.10 -11.26
CA GLN A 92 8.93 -4.91 -11.43
C GLN A 92 8.11 -5.87 -10.54
N TYR A 93 7.14 -5.31 -9.83
CA TYR A 93 6.16 -6.03 -9.05
C TYR A 93 4.78 -5.67 -9.58
N ARG A 94 3.87 -6.63 -9.53
CA ARG A 94 2.49 -6.46 -9.95
C ARG A 94 1.57 -6.70 -8.76
N LEU A 95 0.58 -5.84 -8.61
CA LEU A 95 -0.47 -6.04 -7.63
C LEU A 95 -1.22 -7.35 -7.94
N VAL A 96 -1.44 -8.18 -6.93
CA VAL A 96 -2.14 -9.47 -7.11
C VAL A 96 -3.32 -9.62 -6.17
N SER A 97 -3.36 -8.83 -5.10
CA SER A 97 -4.47 -8.83 -4.16
C SER A 97 -4.53 -7.50 -3.42
N MET A 98 -5.74 -7.11 -3.04
CA MET A 98 -6.01 -6.02 -2.12
C MET A 98 -6.98 -6.53 -1.05
N VAL A 99 -6.76 -6.10 0.19
CA VAL A 99 -7.68 -6.35 1.28
C VAL A 99 -8.18 -4.99 1.76
N GLY A 100 -9.49 -4.85 1.90
CA GLY A 100 -10.12 -3.66 2.46
C GLY A 100 -11.09 -4.06 3.56
N CYS A 101 -11.34 -3.12 4.47
CA CYS A 101 -12.43 -3.18 5.43
C CYS A 101 -13.48 -2.13 5.03
N GLY A 102 -14.75 -2.45 5.19
CA GLY A 102 -15.84 -1.50 4.98
C GLY A 102 -17.12 -1.97 5.66
N PRO A 103 -18.14 -1.10 5.77
CA PRO A 103 -19.40 -1.45 6.41
C PRO A 103 -20.10 -2.58 5.65
N CYS A 104 -20.61 -3.57 6.39
CA CYS A 104 -21.53 -4.57 5.86
C CYS A 104 -22.79 -3.88 5.28
N VAL A 105 -23.33 -4.40 4.18
CA VAL A 105 -24.59 -3.89 3.59
C VAL A 105 -25.81 -4.37 4.39
N GLU A 106 -25.65 -5.47 5.13
CA GLU A 106 -26.72 -6.17 5.83
C GLU A 106 -26.71 -5.89 7.35
N ASP A 107 -25.56 -5.57 7.94
CA ASP A 107 -25.37 -5.37 9.39
C ASP A 107 -24.44 -4.15 9.66
N GLU A 108 -24.42 -3.60 10.89
CA GLU A 108 -23.49 -2.53 11.29
C GLU A 108 -22.06 -3.04 11.59
N GLU A 109 -21.76 -4.31 11.32
CA GLU A 109 -20.43 -4.90 11.50
C GLU A 109 -19.49 -4.57 10.32
N GLU A 110 -18.19 -4.51 10.62
CA GLU A 110 -17.14 -4.34 9.61
C GLU A 110 -16.91 -5.64 8.81
N GLU A 111 -17.10 -5.59 7.49
CA GLU A 111 -16.75 -6.70 6.59
C GLU A 111 -15.35 -6.51 5.99
N TYR A 112 -14.54 -7.56 6.08
CA TYR A 112 -13.32 -7.67 5.32
C TYR A 112 -13.61 -8.20 3.92
N MET A 113 -13.14 -7.47 2.92
CA MET A 113 -13.26 -7.83 1.51
C MET A 113 -11.88 -8.07 0.93
N CYS A 114 -11.72 -9.19 0.23
CA CYS A 114 -10.51 -9.49 -0.51
C CYS A 114 -10.77 -9.40 -2.01
N LEU A 115 -9.97 -8.62 -2.71
CA LEU A 115 -9.87 -8.61 -4.16
C LEU A 115 -8.61 -9.38 -4.53
N ALA A 116 -8.72 -10.33 -5.47
CA ALA A 116 -7.56 -11.04 -5.99
C ALA A 116 -7.59 -11.11 -7.50
N TYR A 117 -6.42 -10.97 -8.11
CA TYR A 117 -6.25 -11.10 -9.55
C TYR A 117 -5.99 -12.57 -9.92
N LYS A 118 -6.95 -13.19 -10.60
CA LYS A 118 -6.90 -14.63 -10.93
C LYS A 118 -7.42 -14.86 -12.34
N LYS A 119 -6.65 -15.58 -13.18
CA LYS A 119 -7.04 -15.90 -14.57
C LYS A 119 -7.42 -14.63 -15.37
N ASN A 120 -6.55 -13.61 -15.30
CA ASN A 120 -6.72 -12.31 -15.97
C ASN A 120 -8.05 -11.61 -15.68
N ARG A 121 -8.45 -11.60 -14.41
CA ARG A 121 -9.64 -10.89 -13.93
C ARG A 121 -9.54 -10.66 -12.43
N TRP A 122 -10.21 -9.62 -11.98
CA TRP A 122 -10.38 -9.35 -10.56
C TRP A 122 -11.59 -10.08 -10.00
N VAL A 123 -11.38 -10.78 -8.88
CA VAL A 123 -12.41 -11.54 -8.18
C VAL A 123 -12.52 -10.99 -6.76
N ARG A 124 -13.74 -10.65 -6.35
CA ARG A 124 -14.08 -10.25 -4.99
C ARG A 124 -14.49 -11.48 -4.17
N PHE A 125 -13.95 -11.58 -2.97
CA PHE A 125 -14.26 -12.57 -1.95
C PHE A 125 -14.82 -11.83 -0.73
N ARG A 126 -15.98 -12.30 -0.25
CA ARG A 126 -16.69 -11.80 0.93
C ARG A 126 -16.91 -12.93 1.92
N ARG A 127 -17.09 -12.61 3.20
CA ARG A 127 -17.36 -13.63 4.23
C ARG A 127 -18.85 -13.97 4.16
N GLY A 128 -19.20 -15.26 4.05
CA GLY A 128 -20.60 -15.71 4.01
C GLY A 128 -21.26 -15.74 2.62
N ALA A 129 -20.74 -15.01 1.62
CA ALA A 129 -21.20 -15.15 0.24
C ALA A 129 -20.66 -16.46 -0.38
N SER A 130 -21.55 -17.37 -0.77
CA SER A 130 -21.21 -18.57 -1.55
C SER A 130 -20.67 -18.27 -2.96
N GLY A 131 -20.77 -17.01 -3.41
CA GLY A 131 -20.44 -16.57 -4.76
C GLY A 131 -19.18 -15.72 -4.83
N LYS A 132 -18.19 -16.18 -5.60
CA LYS A 132 -17.11 -15.33 -6.11
C LYS A 132 -17.72 -14.36 -7.14
N GLU A 133 -17.56 -13.07 -6.92
CA GLU A 133 -18.05 -12.03 -7.84
C GLU A 133 -16.90 -11.55 -8.73
N VAL A 134 -17.08 -11.57 -10.05
CA VAL A 134 -16.11 -11.00 -11.01
C VAL A 134 -16.38 -9.50 -11.11
N VAL A 135 -15.38 -8.69 -10.78
CA VAL A 135 -15.54 -7.22 -10.68
C VAL A 135 -14.77 -6.45 -11.76
N GLY A 136 -14.02 -7.14 -12.63
CA GLY A 136 -13.28 -6.52 -13.72
C GLY A 136 -12.30 -7.46 -14.42
N ASN A 137 -11.68 -6.96 -15.50
CA ASN A 137 -10.63 -7.64 -16.27
C ASN A 137 -9.23 -7.18 -15.82
#